data_AF-A0A8H4TT22-F1
#
_entry.id   AF-A0A8H4TT22-F1
#
_cell.length_a   1.000
_cell.length_b   1.000
_cell.length_c   1.000
_cell.angle_alpha   90.00
_cell.angle_beta   90.00
_cell.angle_gamma   90.00
#
_symmetry.space_group_name_H-M   'P 1'
#
loop_
_entity.id
_entity.type
_entity.pdbx_description
1 polymer ?
#
loop_
_entity_poly.entity_id
_entity_poly.type
_entity_poly.pdbx_seq_one_letter_code
_entity_poly.pdbx_strand_id
1 'polypeptide(L)'
;MWDVIERVDRPNFGCCLDTFNIAGRVWADPASPDGKTPNAEEDLRVSMEKLRRKIDIRKVFYVQVVDAERMTQPLIKGHPYYAEDQPARMSWSRNARLFVYETDQGGYLPVVEIAKVLLKDLKFDGWVSMELFSRTLAYTESTIPHSHAQRGIAAWKKLKSDLVL
;
A
#
# COMPACT_ATOMS: atom_id res chain seq x y z
N MET A 1 6.56 13.29 -6.45
CA MET A 1 5.09 13.46 -6.40
C MET A 1 4.73 14.77 -5.73
N TRP A 2 4.98 14.94 -4.42
CA TRP A 2 4.54 16.13 -3.68
C TRP A 2 5.04 17.46 -4.28
N ASP A 3 6.28 17.51 -4.75
CA ASP A 3 6.84 18.73 -5.38
C ASP A 3 6.03 19.20 -6.60
N VAL A 4 5.33 18.30 -7.30
CA VAL A 4 4.44 18.67 -8.41
C VAL A 4 3.17 19.33 -7.89
N ILE A 5 2.60 18.82 -6.80
CA ILE A 5 1.40 19.38 -6.15
C ILE A 5 1.70 20.79 -5.65
N GLU A 6 2.87 20.98 -5.02
CA GLU A 6 3.34 22.30 -4.56
C GLU A 6 3.52 23.28 -5.72
N ARG A 7 4.02 22.83 -6.87
CA ARG A 7 4.23 23.71 -8.03
C ARG A 7 2.95 24.06 -8.76
N VAL A 8 1.98 23.14 -8.82
CA VAL A 8 0.68 23.42 -9.44
C VAL A 8 -0.14 24.36 -8.57
N ASP A 9 -0.12 24.15 -7.25
CA ASP A 9 -0.81 24.92 -6.22
C ASP A 9 -2.26 25.34 -6.57
N ARG A 10 -3.07 24.37 -7.01
CA ARG A 10 -4.51 24.57 -7.20
C ARG A 10 -5.29 23.80 -6.15
N PRO A 11 -6.40 24.34 -5.62
CA PRO A 11 -7.19 23.67 -4.58
C PRO A 11 -7.80 22.35 -5.07
N ASN A 12 -8.04 22.20 -6.37
CA ASN A 12 -8.57 21.00 -7.00
C ASN A 12 -7.49 20.06 -7.57
N PHE A 13 -6.21 20.31 -7.24
CA PHE A 13 -5.11 19.44 -7.64
C PHE A 13 -4.42 18.90 -6.39
N GLY A 14 -4.49 17.58 -6.24
CA GLY A 14 -4.04 16.87 -5.05
C GLY A 14 -3.59 15.45 -5.38
N CYS A 15 -3.54 14.58 -4.38
CA CYS A 15 -3.15 13.20 -4.57
C CYS A 15 -4.01 12.20 -3.80
N CYS A 16 -3.92 10.96 -4.28
CA CYS A 16 -4.19 9.77 -3.51
C CYS A 16 -2.90 9.30 -2.83
N LEU A 17 -2.98 8.90 -1.56
CA LEU A 17 -1.87 8.24 -0.86
C LEU A 17 -2.19 6.76 -0.65
N ASP A 18 -1.32 5.89 -1.14
CA ASP A 18 -1.49 4.43 -1.12
C ASP A 18 -0.37 3.81 -0.27
N THR A 19 -0.75 3.02 0.74
CA THR A 19 0.18 2.36 1.67
C THR A 19 1.11 1.36 0.99
N PHE A 20 0.60 0.60 0.01
CA PHE A 20 1.42 -0.30 -0.79
C PHE A 20 2.43 0.48 -1.63
N ASN A 21 2.00 1.56 -2.29
CA ASN A 21 2.90 2.35 -3.12
C ASN A 21 3.98 3.05 -2.29
N ILE A 22 3.64 3.54 -1.09
CA ILE A 22 4.60 4.10 -0.15
C ILE A 22 5.58 3.00 0.30
N ALA A 23 5.09 1.88 0.81
CA ALA A 23 5.94 0.78 1.31
C ALA A 23 6.83 0.19 0.20
N GLY A 24 6.28 -0.11 -0.97
CA GLY A 24 7.02 -0.62 -2.13
C GLY A 24 8.02 0.38 -2.70
N ARG A 25 7.94 1.66 -2.37
CA ARG A 25 8.92 2.65 -2.82
C ARG A 25 10.17 2.70 -1.95
N VAL A 26 10.01 2.50 -0.63
CA VAL A 26 11.05 2.82 0.37
C VAL A 26 11.43 1.66 1.28
N TRP A 27 10.56 0.66 1.45
CA TRP A 27 10.74 -0.42 2.43
C TRP A 27 10.79 -1.81 1.79
N ALA A 28 9.87 -2.12 0.86
CA ALA A 28 9.80 -3.44 0.23
C ALA A 28 10.48 -3.50 -1.12
N ASP A 29 11.08 -4.65 -1.42
CA ASP A 29 11.58 -5.01 -2.74
C ASP A 29 11.18 -6.46 -3.09
N PRO A 30 10.23 -6.67 -4.02
CA PRO A 30 9.80 -8.01 -4.40
C PRO A 30 10.87 -8.80 -5.17
N ALA A 31 11.94 -8.14 -5.65
CA ALA A 31 13.08 -8.81 -6.28
C ALA A 31 14.20 -9.16 -5.28
N SER A 32 14.09 -8.74 -4.02
CA SER A 32 15.03 -9.12 -2.97
C SER A 32 14.67 -10.49 -2.37
N PRO A 33 15.65 -11.37 -2.08
CA PRO A 33 15.40 -12.63 -1.37
C PRO A 33 14.75 -12.45 0.01
N ASP A 34 15.01 -11.33 0.69
CA ASP A 34 14.39 -11.02 1.98
C ASP A 34 13.10 -10.17 1.86
N GLY A 35 12.75 -9.72 0.66
CA GLY A 35 11.57 -8.89 0.39
C GLY A 35 11.72 -7.41 0.76
N LYS A 36 12.92 -6.95 1.15
CA LYS A 36 13.16 -5.59 1.63
C LYS A 36 14.24 -4.87 0.83
N THR A 37 14.20 -3.53 0.90
CA THR A 37 15.34 -2.71 0.49
C THR A 37 16.44 -2.77 1.57
N PRO A 38 17.72 -2.51 1.24
CA PRO A 38 18.82 -2.65 2.20
C PRO A 38 18.71 -1.84 3.50
N ASN A 39 18.06 -0.67 3.46
CA ASN A 39 17.89 0.23 4.61
C ASN A 39 16.41 0.45 4.96
N ALA A 40 15.56 -0.54 4.69
CA ALA A 40 14.11 -0.42 4.69
C ALA A 40 13.52 0.33 5.89
N GLU A 41 13.94 -0.04 7.10
CA GLU A 41 13.45 0.52 8.36
C GLU A 41 13.80 2.01 8.51
N GLU A 42 15.04 2.38 8.21
CA GLU A 42 15.49 3.78 8.30
C GLU A 42 14.87 4.64 7.19
N ASP A 43 14.80 4.11 5.97
CA ASP A 43 14.20 4.80 4.83
C ASP A 43 12.69 5.01 5.04
N LEU A 44 11.99 4.05 5.64
CA LEU A 44 10.61 4.20 6.05
C LEU A 44 10.47 5.28 7.13
N ARG A 45 11.29 5.23 8.20
CA ARG A 45 11.25 6.21 9.30
C ARG A 45 11.43 7.64 8.77
N VAL A 46 12.46 7.86 7.96
CA VAL A 46 12.75 9.16 7.32
C VAL A 46 11.60 9.59 6.41
N SER A 47 11.03 8.66 5.64
CA SER A 47 9.89 8.94 4.77
C SER A 47 8.64 9.34 5.56
N MET A 48 8.35 8.66 6.68
CA MET A 48 7.22 8.99 7.55
C MET A 48 7.40 10.36 8.20
N GLU A 49 8.60 10.71 8.66
CA GLU A 49 8.91 12.05 9.16
C GLU A 49 8.71 13.13 8.10
N LYS A 50 9.13 12.86 6.86
CA LYS A 50 8.93 13.78 5.75
C LYS A 50 7.45 13.96 5.42
N LEU A 51 6.65 12.89 5.44
CA LEU A 51 5.19 12.98 5.24
C LEU A 51 4.56 13.90 6.29
N ARG A 52 4.85 13.68 7.58
CA ARG A 52 4.31 14.49 8.69
C ARG A 52 4.63 15.98 8.56
N ARG A 53 5.82 16.32 8.06
CA ARG A 53 6.29 17.71 7.98
C ARG A 53 5.87 18.41 6.71
N LYS A 54 5.80 17.69 5.59
CA LYS A 54 5.70 18.30 4.25
C LYS A 54 4.28 18.27 3.67
N ILE A 55 3.48 17.27 4.00
CA ILE A 55 2.16 17.11 3.39
C ILE A 55 1.15 18.10 4.00
N ASP A 56 0.48 18.83 3.12
CA ASP A 56 -0.76 19.52 3.40
C ASP A 56 -1.93 18.56 3.19
N ILE A 57 -2.55 18.12 4.29
CA ILE A 57 -3.61 17.12 4.25
C ILE A 57 -4.82 17.55 3.41
N ARG A 58 -5.03 18.86 3.21
CA ARG A 58 -6.12 19.41 2.37
C ARG A 58 -5.95 19.06 0.88
N LYS A 59 -4.74 18.71 0.45
CA LYS A 59 -4.42 18.27 -0.92
C LYS A 59 -4.43 16.74 -1.04
N VAL A 60 -4.80 16.01 0.01
CA VAL A 60 -5.01 14.56 -0.04
C VAL A 60 -6.50 14.30 -0.22
N PHE A 61 -6.89 13.66 -1.32
CA PHE A 61 -8.31 13.47 -1.65
C PHE A 61 -8.87 12.15 -1.15
N TYR A 62 -8.03 11.12 -1.09
CA TYR A 62 -8.36 9.83 -0.48
C TYR A 62 -7.08 9.06 -0.16
N VAL A 63 -7.23 8.07 0.72
CA VAL A 63 -6.16 7.15 1.12
C VAL A 63 -6.54 5.74 0.73
N GLN A 64 -5.56 4.95 0.27
CA GLN A 64 -5.71 3.53 -0.04
C GLN A 64 -4.89 2.73 0.97
N VAL A 65 -5.55 1.80 1.66
CA VAL A 65 -4.94 1.02 2.73
C VAL A 65 -4.98 -0.46 2.37
N VAL A 66 -3.85 -0.95 1.86
CA VAL A 66 -3.65 -2.33 1.42
C VAL A 66 -2.22 -2.78 1.71
N ASP A 67 -2.07 -4.09 1.79
CA ASP A 67 -0.82 -4.82 2.01
C ASP A 67 -0.45 -5.58 0.72
N ALA A 68 0.57 -6.43 0.76
CA ALA A 68 0.89 -7.35 -0.31
C ALA A 68 1.67 -8.56 0.18
N GLU A 69 1.61 -9.64 -0.59
CA GLU A 69 2.30 -10.90 -0.31
C GLU A 69 3.81 -10.71 -0.34
N ARG A 70 4.53 -11.26 0.65
CA ARG A 70 5.97 -11.46 0.53
C ARG A 70 6.22 -12.55 -0.51
N MET A 71 6.96 -12.22 -1.56
CA MET A 71 7.30 -13.19 -2.59
C MET A 71 8.16 -14.31 -1.99
N THR A 72 7.76 -15.56 -2.21
CA THR A 72 8.48 -16.74 -1.74
C THR A 72 9.79 -16.95 -2.49
N GLN A 73 9.87 -16.43 -3.71
CA GLN A 73 11.07 -16.35 -4.52
C GLN A 73 11.19 -14.93 -5.11
N PRO A 74 12.40 -14.39 -5.29
CA PRO A 74 12.61 -13.12 -5.96
C PRO A 74 11.82 -12.98 -7.27
N LEU A 75 11.12 -11.85 -7.43
CA LEU A 75 10.37 -11.51 -8.64
C LEU A 75 11.34 -10.98 -9.72
N ILE A 76 12.13 -11.90 -10.26
CA ILE A 76 13.12 -11.71 -11.32
C ILE A 76 12.82 -12.64 -12.51
N LYS A 77 13.63 -12.61 -13.57
CA LYS A 77 13.45 -13.46 -14.76
C LYS A 77 13.30 -14.93 -14.35
N GLY A 78 12.18 -15.55 -14.76
CA GLY A 78 11.80 -16.92 -14.40
C GLY A 78 10.68 -17.01 -13.35
N HIS A 79 10.40 -15.93 -12.62
CA HIS A 79 9.25 -15.88 -11.70
C HIS A 79 7.92 -15.87 -12.49
N PRO A 80 6.84 -16.53 -12.02
CA PRO A 80 5.54 -16.55 -12.73
C PRO A 80 4.93 -15.18 -13.04
N TYR A 81 5.22 -14.18 -12.20
CA TYR A 81 4.76 -12.80 -12.39
C TYR A 81 5.77 -11.90 -13.11
N TYR A 82 6.92 -12.43 -13.52
CA TYR A 82 7.92 -11.63 -14.21
C TYR A 82 7.41 -11.16 -15.58
N ALA A 83 7.64 -9.90 -15.88
CA ALA A 83 7.36 -9.30 -17.17
C ALA A 83 8.52 -8.36 -17.52
N GLU A 84 9.10 -8.52 -18.71
CA GLU A 84 10.33 -7.83 -19.12
C GLU A 84 10.12 -6.34 -19.38
N ASP A 85 8.90 -5.95 -19.74
CA ASP A 85 8.50 -4.59 -20.09
C ASP A 85 8.13 -3.72 -18.87
N GLN A 86 8.22 -4.24 -17.65
CA GLN A 86 7.85 -3.51 -16.44
C GLN A 86 8.72 -3.81 -15.21
N PRO A 87 8.78 -2.88 -14.24
CA PRO A 87 9.47 -3.14 -12.98
C PRO A 87 8.80 -4.27 -12.19
N ALA A 88 9.58 -5.03 -11.43
CA ALA A 88 9.08 -6.10 -10.55
C ALA A 88 7.94 -5.63 -9.62
N ARG A 89 8.04 -4.40 -9.10
CA ARG A 89 6.97 -3.79 -8.28
C ARG A 89 5.64 -3.63 -9.00
N MET A 90 5.65 -3.39 -10.31
CA MET A 90 4.42 -3.28 -11.09
C MET A 90 3.76 -4.66 -11.25
N SER A 91 4.56 -5.70 -11.52
CA SER A 91 4.08 -7.08 -11.51
C SER A 91 3.49 -7.45 -10.15
N TRP A 92 4.22 -7.14 -9.08
CA TRP A 92 3.79 -7.42 -7.72
C TRP A 92 2.49 -6.69 -7.37
N SER A 93 2.41 -5.40 -7.67
CA SER A 93 1.22 -4.57 -7.45
C SER A 93 -0.03 -5.08 -8.18
N ARG A 94 0.11 -5.75 -9.33
CA ARG A 94 -1.03 -6.21 -10.13
C ARG A 94 -1.53 -7.59 -9.73
N ASN A 95 -0.69 -8.39 -9.06
CA ASN A 95 -0.96 -9.82 -8.86
C ASN A 95 -1.08 -10.24 -7.40
N ALA A 96 -0.54 -9.45 -6.48
CA ALA A 96 -0.23 -9.95 -5.13
C ALA A 96 -0.48 -8.91 -4.02
N ARG A 97 -1.36 -7.92 -4.24
CA ARG A 97 -1.87 -7.11 -3.12
C ARG A 97 -2.80 -7.93 -2.24
N LEU A 98 -2.84 -7.55 -0.97
CA LEU A 98 -3.67 -8.13 0.08
C LEU A 98 -4.42 -7.03 0.83
N PHE A 99 -5.43 -7.42 1.60
CA PHE A 99 -5.95 -6.56 2.64
C PHE A 99 -4.98 -6.55 3.83
N VAL A 100 -5.02 -5.47 4.61
CA VAL A 100 -4.18 -5.36 5.82
C VAL A 100 -4.54 -6.45 6.81
N TYR A 101 -3.53 -6.98 7.51
CA TYR A 101 -3.61 -8.07 8.50
C TYR A 101 -3.76 -9.49 7.95
N GLU A 102 -3.71 -9.68 6.63
CA GLU A 102 -3.73 -11.01 6.01
C GLU A 102 -2.34 -11.67 6.05
N THR A 103 -1.76 -11.79 7.24
CA THR A 103 -0.42 -12.37 7.45
C THR A 103 -0.39 -13.87 7.17
N ASP A 104 -1.53 -14.55 7.30
CA ASP A 104 -1.75 -15.94 6.89
C ASP A 104 -1.65 -16.13 5.38
N GLN A 105 -1.93 -15.08 4.60
CA GLN A 105 -1.72 -15.04 3.15
C GLN A 105 -0.35 -14.44 2.76
N GLY A 106 0.51 -14.15 3.74
CA GLY A 106 1.86 -13.62 3.51
C GLY A 106 1.95 -12.10 3.49
N GLY A 107 0.94 -11.37 3.97
CA GLY A 107 1.03 -9.93 4.22
C GLY A 107 2.16 -9.59 5.18
N TYR A 108 2.94 -8.56 4.87
CA TYR A 108 4.17 -8.24 5.62
C TYR A 108 4.57 -6.76 5.57
N LEU A 109 3.88 -5.92 4.80
CA LEU A 109 4.26 -4.52 4.69
C LEU A 109 3.98 -3.77 6.01
N PRO A 110 4.71 -2.68 6.29
CA PRO A 110 4.49 -1.84 7.49
C PRO A 110 3.24 -0.95 7.33
N VAL A 111 2.12 -1.52 6.89
CA VAL A 111 0.92 -0.78 6.51
C VAL A 111 0.31 -0.04 7.70
N VAL A 112 0.26 -0.68 8.87
CA VAL A 112 -0.32 -0.07 10.08
C VAL A 112 0.47 1.17 10.51
N GLU A 113 1.80 1.13 10.40
CA GLU A 113 2.66 2.29 10.69
C GLU A 113 2.39 3.44 9.72
N ILE A 114 2.33 3.15 8.41
CA ILE A 114 2.02 4.16 7.38
C ILE A 114 0.61 4.72 7.59
N ALA A 115 -0.39 3.85 7.81
CA ALA A 115 -1.77 4.24 8.03
C ALA A 115 -1.93 5.11 9.29
N LYS A 116 -1.18 4.84 10.37
CA LYS A 116 -1.13 5.71 11.54
C LYS A 116 -0.68 7.13 11.17
N VAL A 117 0.37 7.27 10.36
CA VAL A 117 0.84 8.59 9.93
C VAL A 117 -0.25 9.34 9.15
N LEU A 118 -0.91 8.66 8.22
CA LEU A 118 -1.93 9.29 7.38
C LEU A 118 -3.21 9.63 8.16
N LEU A 119 -3.74 8.68 8.93
CA LEU A 119 -5.07 8.77 9.53
C LEU A 119 -5.05 9.41 10.93
N LYS A 120 -3.95 9.24 11.69
CA LYS A 120 -3.81 9.81 13.04
C LYS A 120 -2.92 11.04 13.09
N ASP A 121 -1.69 10.93 12.61
CA ASP A 121 -0.72 12.02 12.77
C ASP A 121 -1.09 13.21 11.88
N LEU A 122 -1.44 12.95 10.61
CA LEU A 122 -1.92 13.95 9.65
C LEU A 122 -3.43 14.22 9.73
N LYS A 123 -4.17 13.42 10.51
CA LYS A 123 -5.61 13.55 10.74
C LYS A 123 -6.45 13.56 9.45
N PHE A 124 -6.09 12.72 8.48
CA PHE A 124 -6.94 12.53 7.31
C PHE A 124 -8.31 11.97 7.73
N ASP A 125 -9.38 12.66 7.36
CA ASP A 125 -10.77 12.34 7.73
C ASP A 125 -11.68 12.05 6.52
N GLY A 126 -11.10 11.96 5.32
CA GLY A 126 -11.80 11.67 4.08
C GLY A 126 -11.95 10.17 3.78
N TRP A 127 -12.15 9.84 2.50
CA TRP A 127 -12.39 8.46 2.07
C TRP A 127 -11.14 7.57 2.19
N VAL A 128 -11.32 6.42 2.84
CA VAL A 128 -10.32 5.36 2.89
C VAL A 128 -10.84 4.16 2.10
N SER A 129 -10.08 3.73 1.09
CA SER A 129 -10.43 2.59 0.24
C SER A 129 -9.46 1.42 0.42
N MET A 130 -9.93 0.22 0.13
CA MET A 130 -9.15 -1.01 0.19
C MET A 130 -8.86 -1.48 -1.25
N GLU A 131 -7.90 -0.83 -1.93
CA GLU A 131 -7.60 -1.07 -3.35
C GLU A 131 -6.84 -2.39 -3.58
N LEU A 132 -7.60 -3.46 -3.76
CA LEU A 132 -7.06 -4.78 -4.04
C LEU A 132 -6.75 -4.93 -5.54
N PHE A 133 -5.49 -5.24 -5.85
CA PHE A 133 -5.05 -5.76 -7.14
C PHE A 133 -4.37 -7.10 -6.93
N SER A 134 -5.12 -8.17 -7.14
CA SER A 134 -4.67 -9.53 -6.91
C SER A 134 -5.10 -10.43 -8.06
N ARG A 135 -4.32 -11.49 -8.31
CA ARG A 135 -4.69 -12.56 -9.24
C ARG A 135 -6.05 -13.17 -8.92
N THR A 136 -6.47 -13.13 -7.65
CA THR A 136 -7.77 -13.64 -7.20
C THR A 136 -8.95 -12.90 -7.85
N LEU A 137 -8.73 -11.71 -8.41
CA LEU A 137 -9.76 -10.99 -9.17
C LEU A 137 -10.11 -11.66 -10.50
N ALA A 138 -9.25 -12.53 -11.02
CA ALA A 138 -9.50 -13.30 -12.25
C ALA A 138 -10.23 -14.63 -11.97
N TYR A 139 -10.46 -14.98 -10.70
CA TYR A 139 -11.15 -16.20 -10.33
C TYR A 139 -12.64 -16.10 -10.70
N THR A 140 -13.20 -17.19 -11.23
CA THR A 140 -14.55 -17.20 -11.83
C THR A 140 -15.65 -17.52 -10.84
N GLU A 141 -15.30 -17.93 -9.63
CA GLU A 141 -16.23 -18.29 -8.57
C GLU A 141 -17.04 -17.06 -8.14
N SER A 142 -18.37 -17.20 -8.17
CA SER A 142 -19.29 -16.09 -7.85
C SER A 142 -19.16 -15.58 -6.41
N THR A 143 -18.51 -16.34 -5.53
CA THR A 143 -18.27 -15.97 -4.12
C THR A 143 -17.12 -14.98 -3.96
N ILE A 144 -16.26 -14.80 -4.97
CA ILE A 144 -15.04 -13.99 -4.88
C ILE A 144 -15.32 -12.51 -4.54
N PRO A 145 -16.25 -11.80 -5.23
CA PRO A 145 -16.55 -10.42 -4.87
C PRO A 145 -17.07 -10.27 -3.44
N HIS A 146 -17.93 -11.21 -3.00
CA HIS A 146 -18.46 -11.21 -1.64
C HIS A 146 -17.36 -11.44 -0.60
N SER A 147 -16.48 -12.42 -0.84
CA SER A 147 -15.34 -12.71 0.03
C SER A 147 -14.38 -11.51 0.13
N HIS A 148 -14.01 -10.89 -0.98
CA HIS A 148 -13.16 -9.69 -0.96
C HIS A 148 -13.81 -8.52 -0.21
N ALA A 149 -15.11 -8.29 -0.40
CA ALA A 149 -15.83 -7.25 0.34
C ALA A 149 -15.80 -7.52 1.85
N GLN A 150 -16.05 -8.76 2.28
CA GLN A 150 -16.00 -9.14 3.69
C GLN A 150 -14.59 -8.96 4.29
N ARG A 151 -13.55 -9.40 3.56
CA ARG A 151 -12.14 -9.26 3.96
C ARG A 151 -11.74 -7.79 4.10
N GLY A 152 -12.09 -6.94 3.13
CA GLY A 152 -11.84 -5.50 3.20
C GLY A 152 -12.57 -4.82 4.35
N ILE A 153 -13.83 -5.19 4.62
CA ILE A 153 -14.60 -4.69 5.78
C ILE A 153 -13.92 -5.11 7.09
N ALA A 154 -13.50 -6.37 7.21
CA ALA A 154 -12.82 -6.88 8.40
C ALA A 154 -11.49 -6.15 8.65
N ALA A 155 -10.67 -5.99 7.61
CA ALA A 155 -9.42 -5.25 7.67
C ALA A 155 -9.63 -3.80 8.13
N TRP A 156 -10.63 -3.09 7.56
CA TRP A 156 -10.93 -1.72 7.97
C TRP A 156 -11.43 -1.62 9.41
N LYS A 157 -12.34 -2.51 9.84
CA LYS A 157 -12.83 -2.55 11.23
C LYS A 157 -11.67 -2.75 12.20
N LYS A 158 -10.77 -3.68 11.90
CA LYS A 158 -9.59 -3.94 12.72
C LYS A 158 -8.66 -2.73 12.76
N LEU A 159 -8.36 -2.13 11.61
CA LEU A 159 -7.48 -0.95 11.54
C LEU A 159 -8.03 0.23 12.35
N LYS A 160 -9.34 0.50 12.25
CA LYS A 160 -9.98 1.54 13.08
C LYS A 160 -9.86 1.24 14.56
N SER A 161 -10.03 -0.02 14.98
CA SER A 161 -9.86 -0.43 16.37
C SER A 161 -8.41 -0.25 16.84
N ASP A 162 -7.44 -0.74 16.07
CA ASP A 162 -6.01 -0.70 16.42
C ASP A 162 -5.50 0.75 16.49
N LEU A 163 -5.99 1.62 15.62
CA LEU A 163 -5.62 3.03 15.61
C LEU A 163 -6.52 3.90 16.50
N VAL A 164 -7.61 3.36 17.07
CA VAL A 164 -8.60 4.13 17.86
C VAL A 164 -9.20 5.30 17.06
N LEU A 165 -9.52 5.07 15.78
CA LEU A 165 -10.09 6.07 14.86
C LEU A 165 -11.57 6.35 15.11
#